data_AF-A0A5D2ABI5-F1
#
_entry.id   AF-A0A5D2ABI5-F1
#
_cell.length_a   1.000
_cell.length_b   1.000
_cell.length_c   1.000
_cell.angle_alpha   90.00
_cell.angle_beta   90.00
_cell.angle_gamma   90.00
#
_symmetry.space_group_name_H-M   'P 1'
#
loop_
_entity.id
_entity.type
_entity.pdbx_description
1 polymer ?
#
loop_
_entity_poly.entity_id
_entity_poly.type
_entity_poly.pdbx_seq_one_letter_code
_entity_poly.pdbx_strand_id
1 'polypeptide(L)'
;MSVFLAPKGIIDDIQAKLSRAWWAGKEKGRYWTMIPWKTLCKPKAMGGLGIRDVRLFNMALLGRQVWRLINNTDSLCFKVLSSKYFPDGNIFKAKKVDKASFTWSSIAKAAEMLKEGFGWQVGNGEKINIWADNWGMEGLNGDGERSVAWGQQMLGRQQSRASLRTGLGRQDM
;
A
#
# COMPACT_ATOMS: atom_id res chain seq x y z
N MET A 1 -5.15 12.18 -11.50
CA MET A 1 -5.84 11.17 -10.66
C MET A 1 -4.91 10.31 -9.79
N SER A 2 -3.57 10.48 -9.81
CA SER A 2 -2.68 9.61 -9.01
C SER A 2 -2.20 10.18 -7.68
N VAL A 3 -2.46 11.47 -7.41
CA VAL A 3 -1.96 12.18 -6.20
C VAL A 3 -3.07 12.75 -5.34
N PHE A 4 -4.33 12.63 -5.79
CA PHE A 4 -5.51 13.14 -5.09
C PHE A 4 -6.50 12.01 -4.86
N LEU A 5 -7.12 12.00 -3.68
CA LEU A 5 -8.24 11.11 -3.37
C LEU A 5 -9.50 11.72 -3.99
N ALA A 6 -10.07 11.03 -4.96
CA ALA A 6 -11.24 11.54 -5.67
C ALA A 6 -12.48 11.55 -4.72
N PRO A 7 -13.25 12.64 -4.69
CA PRO A 7 -14.51 12.67 -3.94
C PRO A 7 -15.47 11.59 -4.44
N LYS A 8 -16.24 11.02 -3.51
CA LYS A 8 -17.19 9.94 -3.82
C LYS A 8 -18.18 10.32 -4.92
N GLY A 9 -18.75 11.53 -4.86
CA GLY A 9 -19.70 12.00 -5.88
C GLY A 9 -19.09 12.02 -7.30
N ILE A 10 -17.84 12.46 -7.44
CA ILE A 10 -17.14 12.45 -8.74
C ILE A 10 -16.90 11.01 -9.22
N ILE A 11 -16.54 10.10 -8.31
CA ILE A 11 -16.39 8.68 -8.66
C ILE A 11 -17.73 8.10 -9.12
N ASP A 12 -18.81 8.36 -8.39
CA ASP A 12 -20.15 7.87 -8.69
C ASP A 12 -20.64 8.42 -10.05
N ASP A 13 -20.37 9.70 -10.35
CA ASP A 13 -20.66 10.32 -11.65
C ASP A 13 -19.87 9.68 -12.80
N ILE A 14 -18.58 9.40 -12.58
CA ILE A 14 -17.74 8.70 -13.55
C ILE A 14 -18.28 7.29 -13.78
N GLN A 15 -18.59 6.55 -12.71
CA GLN A 15 -19.16 5.21 -12.80
C GLN A 15 -20.51 5.22 -13.53
N ALA A 16 -21.36 6.21 -13.30
CA ALA A 16 -22.63 6.36 -14.00
C ALA A 16 -22.44 6.62 -15.50
N LYS A 17 -21.47 7.47 -15.88
CA LYS A 17 -21.11 7.71 -17.29
C LYS A 17 -20.54 6.46 -17.95
N LEU A 18 -19.64 5.75 -17.28
CA LEU A 18 -19.06 4.49 -17.75
C LEU A 18 -20.13 3.41 -17.95
N SER A 19 -21.05 3.27 -16.99
CA SER A 19 -22.17 2.34 -17.07
C SER A 19 -23.07 2.66 -18.26
N ARG A 20 -23.44 3.92 -18.46
CA ARG A 20 -24.24 4.34 -19.62
C ARG A 20 -23.52 4.07 -20.94
N ALA A 21 -22.23 4.37 -21.02
CA ALA A 21 -21.43 4.12 -22.22
C ALA A 21 -21.30 2.62 -22.52
N TRP A 22 -21.18 1.79 -21.48
CA TRP A 22 -21.10 0.33 -21.62
C TRP A 22 -22.37 -0.27 -22.21
N TRP A 23 -23.54 0.21 -21.76
CA TRP A 23 -24.85 -0.26 -22.24
C TRP A 23 -25.38 0.53 -23.45
N ALA A 24 -24.61 1.49 -23.98
CA ALA A 24 -25.02 2.28 -25.12
C ALA A 24 -24.97 1.42 -26.41
N GLY A 25 -26.09 1.35 -27.11
CA GLY A 25 -26.19 0.83 -28.48
C GLY A 25 -25.94 1.91 -29.55
N LYS A 26 -26.03 1.52 -30.83
CA LYS A 26 -25.78 2.40 -31.98
C LYS A 26 -26.86 3.45 -32.20
N GLU A 27 -28.08 3.21 -31.73
CA GLU A 27 -29.21 4.13 -31.92
C GLU A 27 -29.24 5.23 -30.85
N LYS A 28 -29.82 6.39 -31.20
CA LYS A 28 -30.07 7.44 -30.20
C LYS A 28 -31.27 7.02 -29.35
N GLY A 29 -31.01 6.42 -28.19
CA GLY A 29 -32.04 5.97 -27.26
C GLY A 29 -31.55 5.99 -25.81
N ARG A 30 -32.50 5.94 -24.86
CA ARG A 30 -32.19 5.78 -23.44
C ARG A 30 -31.89 4.30 -23.18
N TYR A 31 -30.64 4.00 -22.88
CA TYR A 31 -30.20 2.65 -22.53
C TYR A 31 -30.34 2.41 -21.03
N TRP A 32 -31.02 1.32 -20.66
CA TRP A 32 -31.19 0.90 -19.28
C TRP A 32 -29.98 0.10 -18.82
N THR A 33 -29.42 0.45 -17.66
CA THR A 33 -28.36 -0.34 -17.02
C THR A 33 -29.01 -1.56 -16.34
N MET A 34 -28.85 -2.74 -16.94
CA MET A 34 -29.47 -3.96 -16.42
C MET A 34 -28.71 -4.57 -15.23
N ILE A 35 -27.40 -4.29 -15.13
CA ILE A 35 -26.52 -4.86 -14.10
C ILE A 35 -25.80 -3.72 -13.36
N PRO A 36 -25.80 -3.71 -12.01
CA PRO A 36 -25.06 -2.72 -11.24
C PRO A 36 -23.57 -2.70 -11.61
N TRP A 37 -22.97 -1.51 -11.73
CA TRP A 37 -21.55 -1.35 -12.07
C TRP A 37 -20.62 -2.15 -11.16
N LYS A 38 -20.92 -2.21 -9.86
CA LYS A 38 -20.18 -3.01 -8.87
C LYS A 38 -20.12 -4.51 -9.21
N THR A 39 -21.18 -5.05 -9.82
CA THR A 39 -21.23 -6.46 -10.24
C THR A 39 -20.32 -6.69 -11.44
N LEU A 40 -20.30 -5.75 -12.39
CA LEU A 40 -19.39 -5.81 -13.55
C LEU A 40 -17.92 -5.73 -13.11
N CYS A 41 -17.63 -5.04 -12.01
CA CYS A 41 -16.28 -4.95 -11.47
C CYS A 41 -15.75 -6.22 -10.79
N LYS A 42 -16.62 -7.20 -10.48
CA LYS A 42 -16.17 -8.45 -9.87
C LYS A 42 -15.30 -9.27 -10.85
N PRO A 43 -14.37 -10.10 -10.36
CA PRO A 43 -13.63 -11.03 -11.21
C PRO A 43 -14.54 -11.95 -12.02
N LYS A 44 -14.08 -12.43 -13.18
CA LYS A 44 -14.84 -13.38 -14.02
C LYS A 44 -15.22 -14.65 -13.27
N ALA A 45 -14.34 -15.14 -12.40
CA ALA A 45 -14.61 -16.30 -11.54
C ALA A 45 -15.77 -16.07 -10.54
N MET A 46 -16.13 -14.82 -10.26
CA MET A 46 -17.24 -14.44 -9.37
C MET A 46 -18.45 -13.89 -10.14
N GLY A 47 -18.55 -14.19 -11.44
CA GLY A 47 -19.68 -13.79 -12.29
C GLY A 47 -19.66 -12.31 -12.73
N GLY A 48 -18.54 -11.61 -12.57
CA GLY A 48 -18.35 -10.26 -13.11
C GLY A 48 -17.57 -10.24 -14.43
N LEU A 49 -17.23 -9.04 -14.91
CA LEU A 49 -16.43 -8.86 -16.13
C LEU A 49 -14.95 -8.56 -15.85
N GLY A 50 -14.58 -8.35 -14.58
CA GLY A 50 -13.24 -7.94 -14.17
C GLY A 50 -12.92 -6.48 -14.49
N ILE A 51 -13.93 -5.63 -14.69
CA ILE A 51 -13.73 -4.20 -14.92
C ILE A 51 -13.15 -3.57 -13.65
N ARG A 52 -12.14 -2.72 -13.79
CA ARG A 52 -11.47 -2.14 -12.62
C ARG A 52 -12.37 -1.11 -11.93
N ASP A 53 -12.59 -1.28 -10.63
CA ASP A 53 -13.29 -0.29 -9.81
C ASP A 53 -12.46 1.01 -9.71
N VAL A 54 -13.06 2.12 -10.11
CA VAL A 54 -12.42 3.45 -10.17
C VAL A 54 -11.94 3.92 -8.79
N ARG A 55 -12.70 3.65 -7.72
CA ARG A 55 -12.34 4.01 -6.35
C ARG A 55 -11.13 3.21 -5.89
N LEU A 56 -11.17 1.89 -6.08
CA LEU A 56 -10.05 1.02 -5.72
C LEU A 56 -8.81 1.36 -6.55
N PHE A 57 -8.99 1.71 -7.82
CA PHE A 57 -7.88 2.13 -8.68
C PHE A 57 -7.26 3.45 -8.22
N ASN A 58 -8.06 4.46 -7.86
CA ASN A 58 -7.56 5.71 -7.31
C ASN A 58 -6.77 5.48 -6.01
N MET A 59 -7.30 4.63 -5.12
CA MET A 59 -6.60 4.25 -3.89
C MET A 59 -5.27 3.55 -4.18
N ALA A 60 -5.25 2.60 -5.13
CA ALA A 60 -4.03 1.91 -5.54
C ALA A 60 -2.98 2.87 -6.14
N LEU A 61 -3.42 3.86 -6.91
CA LEU A 61 -2.52 4.89 -7.46
C LEU A 61 -1.90 5.77 -6.37
N LEU A 62 -2.66 6.09 -5.31
CA LEU A 62 -2.14 6.78 -4.13
C LEU A 62 -1.19 5.88 -3.34
N GLY A 63 -1.52 4.59 -3.17
CA GLY A 63 -0.63 3.60 -2.59
C GLY A 63 0.71 3.51 -3.32
N ARG A 64 0.71 3.61 -4.65
CA ARG A 64 1.95 3.71 -5.44
C ARG A 64 2.77 4.96 -5.10
N GLN A 65 2.14 6.08 -4.75
CA GLN A 65 2.88 7.27 -4.30
C GLN A 65 3.47 7.06 -2.90
N VAL A 66 2.72 6.46 -1.98
CA VAL A 66 3.22 6.07 -0.65
C VAL A 66 4.44 5.16 -0.79
N TRP A 67 4.35 4.13 -1.64
CA TRP A 67 5.47 3.23 -1.94
C TRP A 67 6.71 3.97 -2.48
N ARG A 68 6.51 4.95 -3.37
CA ARG A 68 7.61 5.78 -3.89
C ARG A 68 8.25 6.62 -2.80
N LEU A 69 7.47 7.18 -1.87
CA LEU A 69 8.00 7.95 -0.75
C LEU A 69 8.78 7.07 0.24
N ILE A 70 8.43 5.78 0.36
CA ILE A 70 9.19 4.84 1.19
C ILE A 70 10.53 4.48 0.54
N ASN A 71 10.54 4.20 -0.77
CA ASN A 71 11.72 3.66 -1.45
C ASN A 71 12.67 4.72 -2.03
N ASN A 72 12.17 5.89 -2.43
CA ASN A 72 12.95 6.91 -3.13
C ASN A 72 13.20 8.14 -2.25
N THR A 73 14.03 7.96 -1.22
CA THR A 73 14.38 9.01 -0.25
C THR A 73 15.19 10.16 -0.85
N ASP A 74 15.90 9.92 -1.96
CA ASP A 74 16.73 10.94 -2.61
C ASP A 74 15.93 11.92 -3.48
N SER A 75 14.65 11.60 -3.74
CA SER A 75 13.79 12.42 -4.57
C SER A 75 13.47 13.77 -3.92
N LEU A 76 13.37 14.83 -4.73
CA LEU A 76 12.95 16.15 -4.25
C LEU A 76 11.57 16.09 -3.57
N CYS A 77 10.66 15.28 -4.12
CA CYS A 77 9.33 15.05 -3.55
C CYS A 77 9.42 14.49 -2.12
N PHE A 78 10.29 13.50 -1.88
CA PHE A 78 10.54 13.01 -0.53
C PHE A 78 11.08 14.12 0.37
N LYS A 79 12.14 14.82 -0.04
CA LYS A 79 12.80 15.86 0.80
C LYS A 79 11.84 16.99 1.21
N VAL A 80 10.97 17.43 0.29
CA VAL A 80 9.97 18.48 0.55
C VAL A 80 8.85 17.97 1.46
N LEU A 81 8.37 16.74 1.24
CA LEU A 81 7.26 16.20 2.04
C LEU A 81 7.73 15.72 3.41
N SER A 82 8.91 15.12 3.54
CA SER A 82 9.45 14.63 4.79
C SER A 82 9.74 15.79 5.74
N SER A 83 10.46 16.82 5.28
CA SER A 83 10.73 18.03 6.09
C SER A 83 9.44 18.66 6.62
N LYS A 84 8.39 18.71 5.78
CA LYS A 84 7.12 19.32 6.18
C LYS A 84 6.21 18.41 7.01
N TYR A 85 6.15 17.10 6.78
CA TYR A 85 5.09 16.24 7.33
C TYR A 85 5.59 15.00 8.09
N PHE A 86 6.77 14.48 7.80
CA PHE A 86 7.33 13.29 8.47
C PHE A 86 8.86 13.42 8.57
N PRO A 87 9.37 14.29 9.46
CA PRO A 87 10.80 14.60 9.53
C PRO A 87 11.66 13.38 9.90
N ASP A 88 11.08 12.41 10.62
CA ASP A 88 11.74 11.14 10.99
C ASP A 88 11.90 10.17 9.80
N GLY A 89 11.44 10.55 8.60
CA GLY A 89 11.51 9.74 7.39
C GLY A 89 10.45 8.64 7.30
N ASN A 90 9.68 8.39 8.35
CA ASN A 90 8.61 7.39 8.36
C ASN A 90 7.25 8.01 8.01
N ILE A 91 6.75 7.74 6.81
CA ILE A 91 5.45 8.23 6.31
C ILE A 91 4.26 7.76 7.15
N PHE A 92 4.34 6.59 7.80
CA PHE A 92 3.26 6.06 8.65
C PHE A 92 3.21 6.72 10.03
N LYS A 93 4.24 7.48 10.40
CA LYS A 93 4.32 8.28 11.62
C LYS A 93 4.34 9.77 11.30
N ALA A 94 3.47 10.20 10.39
CA ALA A 94 3.36 11.59 10.02
C ALA A 94 2.85 12.48 11.17
N LYS A 95 3.37 13.70 11.27
CA LYS A 95 2.88 14.69 12.23
C LYS A 95 1.56 15.29 11.78
N LYS A 96 0.70 15.63 12.75
CA LYS A 96 -0.53 16.40 12.47
C LYS A 96 -0.15 17.84 12.12
N VAL A 97 -0.69 18.34 11.01
CA VAL A 97 -0.47 19.71 10.52
C VAL A 97 -1.83 20.32 10.23
N ASP A 98 -2.13 21.46 10.85
CA ASP A 98 -3.46 22.10 10.76
C ASP A 98 -3.85 22.51 9.33
N LYS A 99 -2.88 22.94 8.52
CA LYS A 99 -3.07 23.35 7.12
C LYS A 99 -2.31 22.44 6.17
N ALA A 100 -2.64 21.16 6.22
CA ALA A 100 -2.14 20.18 5.26
C ALA A 100 -2.63 20.49 3.83
N SER A 101 -1.75 20.31 2.84
CA SER A 101 -2.18 20.39 1.44
C SER A 101 -3.13 19.24 1.10
N PHE A 102 -4.08 19.49 0.18
CA PHE A 102 -5.03 18.45 -0.24
C PHE A 102 -4.34 17.19 -0.79
N THR A 103 -3.23 17.37 -1.50
CA THR A 103 -2.35 16.29 -1.96
C THR A 103 -1.82 15.46 -0.80
N TRP A 104 -1.29 16.12 0.24
CA TRP A 104 -0.76 15.44 1.40
C TRP A 104 -1.86 14.69 2.16
N SER A 105 -3.00 15.32 2.41
CA SER A 105 -4.13 14.68 3.08
C SER A 105 -4.61 13.43 2.32
N SER A 106 -4.58 13.47 0.98
CA SER A 106 -4.89 12.30 0.14
C SER A 106 -3.87 11.17 0.29
N ILE A 107 -2.57 11.51 0.29
CA ILE A 107 -1.49 10.53 0.45
C ILE A 107 -1.48 9.94 1.86
N ALA A 108 -1.63 10.77 2.90
CA ALA A 108 -1.66 10.35 4.29
C ALA A 108 -2.83 9.41 4.56
N LYS A 109 -4.02 9.71 4.02
CA LYS A 109 -5.19 8.83 4.11
C LYS A 109 -4.97 7.49 3.41
N ALA A 110 -4.31 7.48 2.25
CA ALA A 110 -3.95 6.25 1.58
C ALA A 110 -2.89 5.45 2.34
N ALA A 111 -1.90 6.12 2.95
CA ALA A 111 -0.88 5.49 3.78
C ALA A 111 -1.50 4.81 5.01
N GLU A 112 -2.46 5.46 5.66
CA GLU A 112 -3.22 4.89 6.78
C GLU A 112 -4.04 3.67 6.34
N MET A 113 -4.82 3.80 5.27
CA MET A 113 -5.67 2.70 4.76
C MET A 113 -4.88 1.48 4.26
N LEU A 114 -3.65 1.68 3.77
CA LEU A 114 -2.83 0.62 3.20
C LEU A 114 -1.71 0.17 4.14
N LYS A 115 -1.63 0.72 5.36
CA LYS A 115 -0.56 0.46 6.32
C LYS A 115 -0.35 -1.04 6.58
N GLU A 116 -1.44 -1.79 6.70
CA GLU A 116 -1.42 -3.22 6.94
C GLU A 116 -0.91 -4.02 5.74
N GLY A 117 -1.17 -3.54 4.52
CA GLY A 117 -0.70 -4.15 3.27
C GLY A 117 0.74 -3.85 2.90
N PHE A 118 1.40 -2.91 3.60
CA PHE A 118 2.84 -2.68 3.47
C PHE A 118 3.59 -3.53 4.49
N GLY A 119 4.39 -4.48 3.99
CA GLY A 119 5.26 -5.33 4.80
C GLY A 119 6.74 -5.13 4.49
N TRP A 120 7.58 -5.53 5.43
CA TRP A 120 9.03 -5.53 5.23
C TRP A 120 9.48 -6.69 4.35
N GLN A 121 10.32 -6.38 3.37
CA GLN A 121 11.21 -7.35 2.74
C GLN A 121 12.60 -7.20 3.36
N VAL A 122 13.09 -8.24 4.04
CA VAL A 122 14.36 -8.17 4.78
C VAL A 122 15.54 -8.08 3.81
N GLY A 123 16.29 -6.98 3.93
CA GLY A 123 17.60 -6.79 3.31
C GLY A 123 18.72 -6.88 4.36
N ASN A 124 19.41 -5.76 4.61
CA ASN A 124 20.51 -5.68 5.58
C ASN A 124 20.07 -5.49 7.05
N GLY A 125 18.79 -5.21 7.30
CA GLY A 125 18.20 -5.11 8.65
C GLY A 125 18.44 -3.79 9.39
N GLU A 126 19.26 -2.87 8.89
CA GLU A 126 19.67 -1.65 9.61
C GLU A 126 18.53 -0.68 9.93
N LYS A 127 17.43 -0.74 9.16
CA LYS A 127 16.26 0.14 9.29
C LYS A 127 15.02 -0.57 9.83
N ILE A 128 15.15 -1.83 10.25
CA ILE A 128 14.02 -2.68 10.67
C ILE A 128 13.96 -2.71 12.20
N ASN A 129 12.83 -2.27 12.77
CA ASN A 129 12.52 -2.58 14.16
C ASN A 129 11.69 -3.88 14.20
N ILE A 130 12.36 -4.97 14.59
CA ILE A 130 11.79 -6.33 14.62
C ILE A 130 10.46 -6.40 15.37
N TRP A 131 10.32 -5.58 16.42
CA TRP A 131 9.20 -5.64 17.36
C TRP A 131 8.06 -4.70 17.01
N ALA A 132 8.39 -3.51 16.51
CA ALA A 132 7.42 -2.43 16.33
C ALA A 132 6.90 -2.30 14.88
N ASP A 133 7.60 -2.89 13.92
CA ASP A 133 7.25 -2.73 12.51
C ASP A 133 6.30 -3.82 12.01
N ASN A 134 5.46 -3.45 11.04
CA ASN A 134 4.55 -4.38 10.39
C ASN A 134 5.33 -5.32 9.44
N TRP A 135 5.26 -6.62 9.70
CA TRP A 135 5.85 -7.65 8.86
C TRP A 135 5.01 -8.00 7.62
N GLY A 136 3.82 -7.41 7.46
CA GLY A 136 2.94 -7.63 6.30
C GLY A 136 2.19 -8.95 6.30
N MET A 137 2.15 -9.64 7.45
CA MET A 137 1.38 -10.86 7.67
C MET A 137 0.14 -10.53 8.51
N GLU A 138 -1.05 -10.86 8.02
CA GLU A 138 -2.29 -10.81 8.79
C GLU A 138 -2.12 -11.66 10.07
N GLY A 139 -2.26 -11.06 11.25
CA GLY A 139 -2.25 -11.77 12.54
C GLY A 139 -0.96 -11.75 13.38
N LEU A 140 0.08 -10.99 13.00
CA LEU A 140 1.26 -10.73 13.86
C LEU A 140 1.32 -9.31 14.44
N ASN A 141 0.38 -8.44 14.04
CA ASN A 141 0.27 -7.08 14.56
C ASN A 141 -0.56 -7.09 15.86
N GLY A 142 0.09 -7.28 17.01
CA GLY A 142 -0.51 -7.01 18.33
C GLY A 142 -0.53 -8.16 19.33
N ASP A 143 -0.32 -9.41 18.90
CA ASP A 143 -0.23 -10.55 19.82
C ASP A 143 1.24 -10.75 20.22
N GLY A 144 1.62 -10.15 21.35
CA GLY A 144 3.00 -10.13 21.86
C GLY A 144 3.69 -11.49 21.90
N GLU A 145 2.95 -12.58 22.09
CA GLU A 145 3.52 -13.93 22.17
C GLU A 145 3.98 -14.48 20.80
N ARG A 146 3.25 -14.21 19.72
CA ARG A 146 3.59 -14.73 18.38
C ARG A 146 4.73 -13.96 17.73
N SER A 147 4.80 -12.65 17.96
CA SER A 147 5.93 -11.83 17.51
C SER A 147 7.23 -12.17 18.25
N VAL A 148 7.16 -12.56 19.54
CA VAL A 148 8.31 -13.08 20.31
C VAL A 148 8.79 -14.44 19.80
N ALA A 149 7.88 -15.37 19.53
CA ALA A 149 8.24 -16.69 18.98
C ALA A 149 8.93 -16.57 17.61
N TRP A 150 8.39 -15.73 16.71
CA TRP A 150 9.00 -15.50 15.40
C TRP A 150 10.32 -14.73 15.48
N GLY A 151 10.42 -13.73 16.35
CA GLY A 151 11.66 -12.99 16.60
C GLY A 151 12.79 -13.91 17.04
N GLN A 152 12.53 -14.83 17.97
CA GLN A 152 13.49 -15.84 18.42
C GLN A 152 13.88 -16.83 17.31
N GLN A 153 12.91 -17.28 16.50
CA GLN A 153 13.18 -18.21 15.40
C GLN A 153 14.04 -17.58 14.30
N MET A 154 13.89 -16.29 14.03
CA MET A 154 14.72 -15.55 13.06
C MET A 154 16.13 -15.28 13.59
N LEU A 155 16.27 -14.91 14.87
CA LEU A 155 17.57 -14.77 15.53
C LEU A 155 18.36 -16.09 15.51
N GLY A 156 17.70 -17.22 15.75
CA GLY A 156 18.32 -18.55 15.66
C GLY A 156 18.82 -18.90 14.25
N ARG A 157 18.08 -18.51 13.20
CA ARG A 157 18.51 -18.68 11.81
C ARG A 157 19.68 -17.76 11.42
N GLN A 158 19.73 -16.55 11.97
CA GLN A 158 20.85 -15.62 11.75
C GLN A 158 22.13 -16.08 12.43
N GLN A 159 22.06 -16.52 13.70
CA GLN A 159 23.22 -17.07 14.42
C GLN A 159 23.75 -18.35 13.77
N SER A 160 22.86 -19.22 13.27
CA SER A 160 23.26 -20.43 12.53
C SER A 160 23.95 -20.12 11.20
N ARG A 161 23.52 -19.07 10.47
CA ARG A 161 24.18 -18.62 9.23
C ARG A 161 25.51 -17.91 9.49
N ALA A 162 25.66 -17.21 10.60
CA ALA A 162 26.92 -16.58 11.00
C ALA A 162 27.97 -17.63 11.39
N SER A 163 27.57 -18.67 12.11
CA SER A 163 28.42 -19.84 12.45
C SER A 163 28.91 -20.62 11.23
N LEU A 164 28.08 -20.77 10.19
CA LEU A 164 28.48 -21.43 8.93
C LEU A 164 29.48 -20.61 8.11
N ARG A 165 29.58 -19.28 8.32
CA ARG A 165 30.57 -18.42 7.64
C ARG A 165 31.91 -18.34 8.38
N THR A 166 31.94 -18.48 9.70
CA THR A 166 33.19 -18.50 10.48
C THR A 166 33.83 -19.89 10.57
N GLY A 167 33.11 -20.96 10.20
CA GLY A 167 33.64 -22.33 10.14
C GLY A 167 34.39 -22.69 8.84
N LEU A 168 34.36 -21.85 7.80
CA LEU A 168 34.94 -22.16 6.48
C LEU A 168 36.35 -21.57 6.26
N GLY A 169 37.13 -21.38 7.34
CA GLY A 169 38.46 -20.74 7.28
C GLY A 169 39.54 -21.38 8.17
N ARG A 170 39.36 -22.62 8.64
CA ARG A 170 40.39 -23.38 9.37
C ARG A 170 40.40 -24.84 8.95
N GLN A 171 40.89 -25.09 7.75
CA GLN A 171 41.49 -26.34 7.30
C GLN A 171 42.08 -26.01 5.94
N ASP A 172 43.38 -25.70 5.92
CA ASP A 172 44.35 -26.05 4.90
C ASP A 172 45.73 -25.61 5.41
N MET A 173 46.70 -26.52 5.26
CA MET A 173 48.11 -26.42 5.70
C MET A 173 48.87 -25.26 5.05
#